data_AF-A0AA39TAI6-F1
#
_entry.id   AF-A0AA39TAI6-F1
#
_cell.length_a   1.000
_cell.length_b   1.000
_cell.length_c   1.000
_cell.angle_alpha   90.00
_cell.angle_beta   90.00
_cell.angle_gamma   90.00
#
_symmetry.space_group_name_H-M   'P 1'
#
loop_
_entity.id
_entity.type
_entity.pdbx_description
1 polymer ?
#
loop_
_entity_poly.entity_id
_entity_poly.type
_entity_poly.pdbx_seq_one_letter_code
_entity_poly.pdbx_strand_id
1 'polypeptide(L)'
;MRWSSNLVTVSGTESPQGDYFNDNISIGSFHAVSRGILVVASVGNEGNQGSATNLAPWMFNVAASSTDKDFTSDIVLGNSANFTGKSMSPFGMNASARIISAPEARSGCFTPYQSSYCLESSLNSTKAGGKVLVCQHAESSTESKLEKSTVVKEAGGVGMIFVDEADKDVAIPFVIPSAIVGKEIGNKILTYINHTSKPISKIFPAKTVLGSQPAPRVAAFSLKGPNALTPEILKPDVSAPGLNILAAWSPADGKMQYNILSGTSMACPHITGNLQP
;
A
#
# COMPACT_ATOMS: atom_id res chain seq x y z
N MET A 1 5.48 22.39 0.57
CA MET A 1 6.19 22.83 1.78
C MET A 1 5.32 23.86 2.48
N ARG A 2 4.93 23.64 3.74
CA ARG A 2 4.20 24.62 4.56
C ARG A 2 5.17 25.10 5.63
N TRP A 3 5.44 26.40 5.68
CA TRP A 3 6.40 27.01 6.59
C TRP A 3 5.69 27.38 7.89
N SER A 4 6.06 26.76 9.01
CA SER A 4 5.98 27.40 10.32
C SER A 4 7.41 27.80 10.68
N SER A 5 7.58 28.99 11.25
CA SER A 5 8.85 29.74 11.37
C SER A 5 10.05 28.98 11.95
N ASN A 6 9.83 27.82 12.60
CA ASN A 6 10.85 27.05 13.33
C ASN A 6 10.93 25.57 12.92
N LEU A 7 10.24 25.12 11.86
CA LEU A 7 10.20 23.70 11.49
C LEU A 7 10.05 23.44 9.98
N VAL A 8 10.82 22.48 9.45
CA VAL A 8 10.77 22.03 8.05
C VAL A 8 10.39 20.55 7.98
N THR A 9 9.48 20.20 7.05
CA THR A 9 9.08 18.82 6.74
C THR A 9 9.60 18.43 5.36
N VAL A 10 10.40 17.36 5.27
CA VAL A 10 10.95 16.84 4.00
C VAL A 10 10.45 15.42 3.75
N SER A 11 10.20 15.10 2.48
CA SER A 11 9.86 13.75 2.02
C SER A 11 10.43 13.54 0.62
N GLY A 12 11.14 12.44 0.39
CA GLY A 12 11.58 12.03 -0.95
C GLY A 12 13.09 11.87 -1.11
N THR A 13 13.64 10.81 -0.54
CA THR A 13 15.01 10.35 -0.79
C THR A 13 14.96 8.92 -1.27
N GLU A 14 15.68 8.63 -2.36
CA GLU A 14 15.87 7.26 -2.84
C GLU A 14 16.96 6.57 -2.03
N SER A 15 16.79 5.27 -1.79
CA SER A 15 17.80 4.42 -1.17
C SER A 15 18.64 3.73 -2.26
N PRO A 16 19.96 3.53 -2.07
CA PRO A 16 20.75 3.95 -0.92
C PRO A 16 21.10 5.44 -0.97
N GLN A 17 21.09 6.10 0.19
CA GLN A 17 21.52 7.50 0.30
C GLN A 17 23.05 7.61 0.15
N GLY A 18 23.51 8.59 -0.62
CA GLY A 18 24.93 8.99 -0.66
C GLY A 18 25.38 9.72 0.60
N ASP A 19 26.67 10.07 0.66
CA ASP A 19 27.25 10.82 1.78
C ASP A 19 26.56 12.19 2.00
N TYR A 20 26.58 12.67 3.25
CA TYR A 20 25.92 13.90 3.70
C TYR A 20 26.36 15.15 2.92
N PHE A 21 27.61 15.21 2.47
CA PHE A 21 28.16 16.38 1.77
C PHE A 21 27.79 16.45 0.29
N ASN A 22 27.18 15.39 -0.26
CA ASN A 22 26.68 15.35 -1.63
C ASN A 22 25.15 15.20 -1.70
N ASP A 23 24.48 15.12 -0.55
CA ASP A 23 23.02 15.04 -0.45
C ASP A 23 22.43 16.43 -0.16
N ASN A 24 21.66 16.95 -1.11
CA ASN A 24 21.10 18.30 -1.03
C ASN A 24 20.16 18.50 0.19
N ILE A 25 19.46 17.46 0.62
CA ILE A 25 18.60 17.48 1.80
C ILE A 25 19.45 17.54 3.08
N SER A 26 20.53 16.77 3.16
CA SER A 26 21.48 16.80 4.27
C SER A 26 22.17 18.16 4.39
N ILE A 27 22.65 18.73 3.29
CA ILE A 27 23.28 20.06 3.27
C ILE A 27 22.27 21.15 3.67
N GLY A 28 21.08 21.15 3.04
CA GLY A 28 20.04 22.13 3.33
C GLY A 28 19.55 22.06 4.78
N SER A 29 19.38 20.84 5.30
CA SER A 29 18.96 20.62 6.69
C SER A 29 20.02 21.05 7.70
N PHE A 30 21.31 20.86 7.41
CA PHE A 30 22.39 21.37 8.26
C PHE A 30 22.33 22.90 8.41
N HIS A 31 22.12 23.61 7.30
CA HIS A 31 21.97 25.07 7.32
C HIS A 31 20.71 25.54 8.06
N ALA A 32 19.61 24.77 8.02
CA ALA A 32 18.43 25.06 8.81
C ALA A 32 18.69 24.86 10.33
N VAL A 33 19.26 23.71 10.70
CA VAL A 33 19.55 23.37 12.11
C VAL A 33 20.56 24.31 12.74
N SER A 34 21.59 24.74 11.99
CA SER A 34 22.55 25.78 12.45
C SER A 34 21.90 27.15 12.72
N ARG A 35 20.67 27.37 12.26
CA ARG A 35 19.85 28.57 12.57
C ARG A 35 18.76 28.29 13.60
N GLY A 36 18.82 27.17 14.30
CA GLY A 36 17.84 26.77 15.31
C GLY A 36 16.51 26.26 14.76
N ILE A 37 16.45 25.89 13.46
CA ILE A 37 15.25 25.36 12.81
C ILE A 37 15.36 23.84 12.76
N LEU A 38 14.43 23.14 13.42
CA LEU A 38 14.40 21.68 13.41
C LEU A 38 13.89 21.16 12.04
N VAL A 39 14.53 20.09 11.55
CA VAL A 39 14.12 19.42 10.31
C VAL A 39 13.59 18.04 10.63
N VAL A 40 12.32 17.83 10.31
CA VAL A 40 11.64 16.53 10.42
C VAL A 40 11.56 15.91 9.03
N ALA A 41 12.01 14.67 8.89
CA ALA A 41 12.08 13.99 7.61
C ALA A 41 11.41 12.61 7.68
N SER A 42 10.84 12.17 6.56
CA SER A 42 10.31 10.81 6.44
C SER A 42 11.44 9.82 6.15
N VAL A 43 11.37 8.61 6.72
CA VAL A 43 12.44 7.59 6.51
C VAL A 43 12.35 6.89 5.14
N GLY A 44 11.20 6.99 4.46
CA GLY A 44 10.88 6.44 3.13
C GLY A 44 10.11 5.10 3.17
N ASN A 45 9.68 4.60 1.99
CA ASN A 45 8.55 3.65 1.87
C ASN A 45 8.87 2.30 1.19
N GLU A 46 10.13 1.89 1.06
CA GLU A 46 10.47 0.63 0.41
C GLU A 46 10.64 -0.58 1.34
N GLY A 47 10.36 -0.46 2.64
CA GLY A 47 10.24 -1.58 3.59
C GLY A 47 11.50 -2.39 3.90
N ASN A 48 12.56 -2.22 3.12
CA ASN A 48 13.82 -2.97 3.22
C ASN A 48 14.57 -2.64 4.52
N GLN A 49 15.37 -3.62 5.00
CA GLN A 49 16.28 -3.41 6.14
C GLN A 49 17.57 -2.74 5.67
N GLY A 50 18.13 -1.84 6.48
CA GLY A 50 19.38 -1.13 6.16
C GLY A 50 19.29 -0.11 5.03
N SER A 51 18.07 0.30 4.68
CA SER A 51 17.78 1.18 3.54
C SER A 51 17.08 2.46 3.97
N ALA A 52 17.11 2.80 5.26
CA ALA A 52 16.64 4.09 5.75
C ALA A 52 17.33 5.23 5.01
N THR A 53 16.57 6.30 4.76
CA THR A 53 17.07 7.51 4.12
C THR A 53 16.88 8.71 5.04
N ASN A 54 17.36 9.89 4.63
CA ASN A 54 17.50 11.08 5.48
C ASN A 54 18.38 10.83 6.71
N LEU A 55 19.52 10.17 6.51
CA LEU A 55 20.33 9.58 7.58
C LEU A 55 21.15 10.59 8.40
N ALA A 56 21.16 11.87 8.04
CA ALA A 56 22.01 12.85 8.70
C ALA A 56 21.67 12.97 10.20
N PRO A 57 22.69 13.05 11.09
CA PRO A 57 22.48 13.10 12.53
C PRO A 57 21.59 14.24 13.02
N TRP A 58 21.58 15.36 12.29
CA TRP A 58 20.81 16.56 12.64
C TRP A 58 19.36 16.54 12.13
N MET A 59 18.93 15.50 11.42
CA MET A 59 17.54 15.33 10.97
C MET A 59 16.76 14.41 11.91
N PHE A 60 15.50 14.76 12.16
CA PHE A 60 14.57 13.96 12.97
C PHE A 60 13.70 13.08 12.07
N ASN A 61 14.01 11.78 12.02
CA ASN A 61 13.45 10.82 11.08
C ASN A 61 12.25 10.08 11.64
N VAL A 62 11.18 10.09 10.84
CA VAL A 62 9.88 9.55 11.20
C VAL A 62 9.53 8.33 10.35
N ALA A 63 9.35 7.19 11.02
CA ALA A 63 8.74 5.99 10.47
C ALA A 63 7.22 6.05 10.47
N ALA A 64 6.59 5.25 9.62
CA ALA A 64 5.14 5.12 9.55
C ALA A 64 4.67 3.95 10.41
N SER A 65 3.65 4.19 11.23
CA SER A 65 2.92 3.16 11.95
C SER A 65 1.43 3.17 11.63
N SER A 66 0.76 2.06 11.93
CA SER A 66 -0.69 1.94 11.91
C SER A 66 -1.34 2.73 13.05
N THR A 67 -2.64 2.98 12.87
CA THR A 67 -3.57 3.34 13.94
C THR A 67 -4.41 2.11 14.28
N ASP A 68 -5.35 2.25 15.21
CA ASP A 68 -6.38 1.23 15.50
C ASP A 68 -7.51 1.21 14.45
N LYS A 69 -7.44 2.06 13.41
CA LYS A 69 -8.36 2.09 12.28
C LYS A 69 -7.82 1.28 11.11
N ASP A 70 -8.69 0.45 10.54
CA ASP A 70 -8.38 -0.43 9.41
C ASP A 70 -9.48 -0.41 8.36
N PHE A 71 -9.13 -0.76 7.11
CA PHE A 71 -10.06 -0.81 5.98
C PHE A 71 -10.08 -2.22 5.42
N THR A 72 -11.16 -2.94 5.68
CA THR A 72 -11.26 -4.36 5.37
C THR A 72 -12.46 -4.67 4.47
N SER A 73 -12.36 -5.75 3.73
CA SER A 73 -13.44 -6.29 2.89
C SER A 73 -13.50 -7.79 3.08
N ASP A 74 -14.71 -8.31 3.29
CA ASP A 74 -14.94 -9.73 3.48
C ASP A 74 -15.09 -10.42 2.12
N ILE A 75 -14.48 -11.60 1.99
CA ILE A 75 -14.53 -12.50 0.85
C ILE A 75 -15.17 -13.79 1.31
N VAL A 76 -16.38 -14.07 0.82
CA VAL A 76 -17.07 -15.32 1.13
C VAL A 76 -17.01 -16.25 -0.09
N LEU A 77 -16.52 -17.46 0.12
CA LEU A 77 -16.46 -18.51 -0.89
C LEU A 77 -17.71 -19.38 -0.86
N GLY A 78 -17.96 -20.15 -1.92
CA GLY A 78 -19.13 -21.03 -2.02
C GLY A 78 -19.16 -22.18 -1.00
N ASN A 79 -18.04 -22.51 -0.37
CA ASN A 79 -17.97 -23.45 0.76
C ASN A 79 -18.19 -22.78 2.13
N SER A 80 -18.69 -21.54 2.15
CA SER A 80 -18.88 -20.72 3.35
C SER A 80 -17.60 -20.29 4.08
N ALA A 81 -16.41 -20.60 3.53
CA ALA A 81 -15.17 -20.03 4.06
C ALA A 81 -15.21 -18.51 3.89
N ASN A 82 -14.87 -17.80 4.96
CA ASN A 82 -14.83 -16.34 4.99
C ASN A 82 -13.40 -15.88 5.26
N PHE A 83 -12.90 -15.02 4.39
CA PHE A 83 -11.59 -14.39 4.53
C PHE A 83 -11.77 -12.88 4.59
N THR A 84 -10.98 -12.22 5.42
CA THR A 84 -10.95 -10.77 5.49
C THR A 84 -9.68 -10.27 4.80
N GLY A 85 -9.85 -9.43 3.78
CA GLY A 85 -8.76 -8.76 3.07
C GLY A 85 -8.74 -7.26 3.33
N LYS A 86 -7.73 -6.56 2.80
CA LYS A 86 -7.64 -5.09 2.82
C LYS A 86 -8.29 -4.49 1.58
N SER A 87 -9.08 -3.43 1.75
CA SER A 87 -9.68 -2.72 0.63
C SER A 87 -10.24 -1.38 1.06
N MET A 88 -10.17 -0.37 0.19
CA MET A 88 -10.97 0.86 0.30
C MET A 88 -12.00 0.96 -0.83
N SER A 89 -12.29 -0.14 -1.53
CA SER A 89 -13.30 -0.17 -2.58
C SER A 89 -14.70 -0.08 -1.96
N PRO A 90 -15.51 0.96 -2.27
CA PRO A 90 -16.88 1.05 -1.80
C PRO A 90 -17.81 0.07 -2.55
N PHE A 91 -17.30 -0.60 -3.60
CA PHE A 91 -18.07 -1.49 -4.44
C PHE A 91 -18.16 -2.88 -3.81
N GLY A 92 -19.37 -3.44 -3.80
CA GLY A 92 -19.65 -4.80 -3.40
C GLY A 92 -20.36 -5.58 -4.50
N MET A 93 -20.31 -6.90 -4.43
CA MET A 93 -21.05 -7.78 -5.32
C MET A 93 -22.49 -7.95 -4.81
N ASN A 94 -23.49 -7.84 -5.68
CA ASN A 94 -24.90 -8.10 -5.33
C ASN A 94 -25.15 -9.60 -5.13
N ALA A 95 -24.66 -10.43 -6.04
CA ALA A 95 -24.76 -11.88 -6.01
C ALA A 95 -23.37 -12.52 -6.13
N SER A 96 -23.23 -13.77 -5.68
CA SER A 96 -22.01 -14.53 -5.89
C SER A 96 -21.79 -14.78 -7.39
N ALA A 97 -20.53 -14.75 -7.82
CA ALA A 97 -20.14 -15.04 -9.19
C ALA A 97 -19.09 -16.15 -9.21
N ARG A 98 -18.91 -16.78 -10.37
CA ARG A 98 -17.87 -17.79 -10.54
C ARG A 98 -16.50 -17.13 -10.33
N ILE A 99 -15.65 -17.77 -9.54
CA ILE A 99 -14.27 -17.33 -9.32
C ILE A 99 -13.31 -18.21 -10.12
N ILE A 100 -12.29 -17.62 -10.73
CA ILE A 100 -11.24 -18.35 -11.47
C ILE A 100 -9.87 -17.75 -11.19
N SER A 101 -8.82 -18.54 -11.40
CA SER A 101 -7.47 -18.02 -11.43
C SER A 101 -7.25 -17.20 -12.70
N ALA A 102 -6.59 -16.05 -12.64
CA ALA A 102 -6.37 -15.19 -13.81
C ALA A 102 -5.71 -15.88 -15.03
N PRO A 103 -4.79 -16.86 -14.88
CA PRO A 103 -4.25 -17.64 -16.00
C PRO A 103 -5.31 -18.43 -16.79
N GLU A 104 -6.45 -18.79 -16.19
CA GLU A 104 -7.55 -19.45 -16.91
C GLU A 104 -8.24 -18.49 -17.89
N ALA A 105 -8.26 -17.20 -17.56
CA ALA A 105 -8.80 -16.13 -18.40
C ALA A 105 -7.76 -15.55 -19.37
N ARG A 106 -6.59 -16.17 -19.53
CA ARG A 106 -5.49 -15.69 -20.35
C ARG A 106 -5.87 -15.41 -21.81
N SER A 107 -5.38 -14.27 -22.31
CA SER A 107 -5.35 -13.91 -23.72
C SER A 107 -4.28 -14.70 -24.48
N GLY A 108 -4.52 -15.01 -25.76
CA GLY A 108 -3.71 -15.94 -26.56
C GLY A 108 -2.22 -15.59 -26.60
N CYS A 109 -1.87 -14.31 -26.58
CA CYS A 109 -0.51 -13.80 -26.73
C CYS A 109 0.34 -13.80 -25.45
N PHE A 110 -0.25 -14.11 -24.28
CA PHE A 110 0.44 -14.05 -22.99
C PHE A 110 0.75 -15.45 -22.47
N THR A 111 1.72 -15.58 -21.56
CA THR A 111 1.92 -16.83 -20.82
C THR A 111 0.97 -16.93 -19.62
N PRO A 112 0.69 -18.13 -19.09
CA PRO A 112 -0.08 -18.29 -17.84
C PRO A 112 0.51 -17.45 -16.69
N TYR A 113 1.84 -17.40 -16.60
CA TYR A 113 2.54 -16.59 -15.61
C TYR A 113 2.23 -15.09 -15.78
N GLN A 114 2.38 -14.54 -16.99
CA GLN A 114 2.08 -13.11 -17.22
C GLN A 114 0.62 -12.76 -16.95
N SER A 115 -0.33 -13.59 -17.38
CA SER A 115 -1.75 -13.35 -17.10
C SER A 115 -2.11 -13.48 -15.63
N SER A 116 -1.33 -14.22 -14.83
CA SER A 116 -1.56 -14.31 -13.38
C SER A 116 -1.49 -12.93 -12.71
N TYR A 117 -0.69 -12.02 -13.27
CA TYR A 117 -0.53 -10.65 -12.76
C TYR A 117 -1.60 -9.68 -13.27
N CYS A 118 -2.54 -10.12 -14.11
CA CYS A 118 -3.58 -9.27 -14.70
C CYS A 118 -2.99 -8.00 -15.35
N LEU A 119 -1.88 -8.19 -16.09
CA LEU A 119 -1.23 -7.14 -16.87
C LEU A 119 -2.15 -6.63 -17.97
N GLU A 120 -1.88 -5.42 -18.46
CA GLU A 120 -2.61 -4.84 -19.58
C GLU A 120 -2.75 -5.83 -20.75
N SER A 121 -3.96 -5.93 -21.30
CA SER A 121 -4.32 -6.85 -22.41
C SER A 121 -4.10 -8.35 -22.16
N SER A 122 -3.69 -8.75 -20.95
CA SER A 122 -3.36 -10.16 -20.65
C SER A 122 -4.58 -11.06 -20.44
N LEU A 123 -5.78 -10.49 -20.32
CA LEU A 123 -7.03 -11.19 -20.07
C LEU A 123 -7.92 -11.21 -21.33
N ASN A 124 -8.56 -12.35 -21.57
CA ASN A 124 -9.54 -12.56 -22.62
C ASN A 124 -10.95 -12.24 -22.09
N SER A 125 -11.65 -11.32 -22.72
CA SER A 125 -12.96 -10.84 -22.27
C SER A 125 -14.04 -11.93 -22.20
N THR A 126 -14.05 -12.87 -23.14
CA THR A 126 -15.01 -13.99 -23.13
C THR A 126 -14.78 -14.92 -21.94
N LYS A 127 -13.53 -15.14 -21.55
CA LYS A 127 -13.17 -15.99 -20.40
C LYS A 127 -13.32 -15.26 -19.07
N ALA A 128 -12.97 -13.97 -18.99
CA ALA A 128 -13.06 -13.15 -17.78
C ALA A 128 -14.50 -12.68 -17.46
N GLY A 129 -15.31 -12.44 -18.50
CA GLY A 129 -16.65 -11.89 -18.41
C GLY A 129 -17.52 -12.55 -17.34
N GLY A 130 -18.07 -11.74 -16.43
CA GLY A 130 -19.01 -12.18 -15.39
C GLY A 130 -18.36 -12.93 -14.22
N LYS A 131 -17.03 -12.94 -14.10
CA LYS A 131 -16.30 -13.74 -13.09
C LYS A 131 -15.48 -12.88 -12.15
N VAL A 132 -15.16 -13.45 -10.99
CA VAL A 132 -14.16 -12.91 -10.06
C VAL A 132 -12.80 -13.48 -10.42
N LEU A 133 -11.81 -12.62 -10.59
CA LEU A 133 -10.45 -13.04 -10.96
C LEU A 133 -9.52 -12.97 -9.76
N VAL A 134 -8.73 -14.03 -9.56
CA VAL A 134 -7.60 -14.02 -8.63
C VAL A 134 -6.35 -13.57 -9.37
N CYS A 135 -5.91 -12.35 -9.09
CA CYS A 135 -4.71 -11.73 -9.67
C CYS A 135 -3.57 -11.72 -8.65
N GLN A 136 -2.33 -11.77 -9.13
CA GLN A 136 -1.12 -11.75 -8.31
C GLN A 136 -0.37 -10.42 -8.43
N HIS A 137 0.45 -10.14 -7.43
CA HIS A 137 1.38 -9.02 -7.40
C HIS A 137 2.67 -9.45 -6.73
N ALA A 138 3.74 -9.45 -7.51
CA ALA A 138 5.06 -9.85 -7.05
C ALA A 138 5.60 -8.86 -6.02
N GLU A 139 6.39 -9.36 -5.08
CA GLU A 139 6.93 -8.59 -3.97
C GLU A 139 7.71 -7.32 -4.39
N SER A 140 8.45 -7.41 -5.49
CA SER A 140 9.28 -6.34 -6.06
C SER A 140 8.57 -5.52 -7.14
N SER A 141 7.29 -5.75 -7.39
CA SER A 141 6.56 -5.07 -8.47
C SER A 141 6.29 -3.61 -8.13
N THR A 142 6.57 -2.72 -9.08
CA THR A 142 6.20 -1.30 -9.04
C THR A 142 4.88 -1.02 -9.79
N GLU A 143 4.24 -2.06 -10.32
CA GLU A 143 3.01 -1.94 -11.09
C GLU A 143 1.86 -1.40 -10.24
N SER A 144 1.01 -0.58 -10.83
CA SER A 144 -0.14 0.00 -10.15
C SER A 144 -1.16 -1.10 -9.80
N LYS A 145 -1.39 -1.28 -8.50
CA LYS A 145 -2.42 -2.18 -7.99
C LYS A 145 -3.83 -1.75 -8.44
N LEU A 146 -4.07 -0.44 -8.56
CA LEU A 146 -5.34 0.11 -9.05
C LEU A 146 -5.57 -0.24 -10.52
N GLU A 147 -4.54 -0.11 -11.36
CA GLU A 147 -4.61 -0.38 -12.79
C GLU A 147 -4.98 -1.83 -13.10
N LYS A 148 -4.47 -2.79 -12.33
CA LYS A 148 -4.86 -4.21 -12.45
C LYS A 148 -6.37 -4.42 -12.26
N SER A 149 -7.01 -3.64 -11.38
CA SER A 149 -8.48 -3.69 -11.25
C SER A 149 -9.21 -3.10 -12.45
N THR A 150 -8.61 -2.11 -13.12
CA THR A 150 -9.12 -1.56 -14.39
C THR A 150 -9.02 -2.61 -15.50
N VAL A 151 -7.89 -3.30 -15.63
CA VAL A 151 -7.72 -4.39 -16.60
C VAL A 151 -8.77 -5.49 -16.40
N VAL A 152 -9.01 -5.90 -15.15
CA VAL A 152 -10.06 -6.88 -14.84
C VAL A 152 -11.45 -6.38 -15.24
N LYS A 153 -11.75 -5.11 -14.95
CA LYS A 153 -13.02 -4.47 -15.33
C LYS A 153 -13.21 -4.42 -16.84
N GLU A 154 -12.19 -4.04 -17.59
CA GLU A 154 -12.20 -3.95 -19.06
C GLU A 154 -12.37 -5.32 -19.71
N ALA A 155 -11.81 -6.38 -19.10
CA ALA A 155 -12.06 -7.76 -19.50
C ALA A 155 -13.46 -8.27 -19.10
N GLY A 156 -14.31 -7.43 -18.48
CA GLY A 156 -15.66 -7.78 -18.06
C GLY A 156 -15.74 -8.57 -16.74
N GLY A 157 -14.66 -8.62 -15.97
CA GLY A 157 -14.65 -9.19 -14.63
C GLY A 157 -15.53 -8.38 -13.68
N VAL A 158 -16.22 -9.08 -12.77
CA VAL A 158 -17.17 -8.47 -11.81
C VAL A 158 -16.57 -8.29 -10.41
N GLY A 159 -15.35 -8.78 -10.19
CA GLY A 159 -14.59 -8.57 -8.97
C GLY A 159 -13.17 -9.10 -9.09
N MET A 160 -12.31 -8.69 -8.15
CA MET A 160 -10.91 -9.10 -8.12
C MET A 160 -10.45 -9.45 -6.70
N ILE A 161 -9.89 -10.64 -6.53
CA ILE A 161 -9.12 -10.97 -5.33
C ILE A 161 -7.65 -10.76 -5.69
N PHE A 162 -6.99 -9.87 -4.96
CA PHE A 162 -5.64 -9.44 -5.25
C PHE A 162 -4.67 -10.07 -4.26
N VAL A 163 -3.87 -11.02 -4.71
CA VAL A 163 -2.85 -11.67 -3.88
C VAL A 163 -1.58 -10.81 -3.93
N ASP A 164 -1.29 -10.12 -2.83
CA ASP A 164 -0.08 -9.31 -2.66
C ASP A 164 0.98 -10.15 -1.95
N GLU A 165 2.04 -10.54 -2.68
CA GLU A 165 3.09 -11.40 -2.12
C GLU A 165 3.92 -10.70 -1.05
N ALA A 166 4.08 -9.38 -1.14
CA ALA A 166 4.77 -8.58 -0.13
C ALA A 166 3.95 -8.40 1.17
N ASP A 167 2.65 -8.68 1.10
CA ASP A 167 1.68 -8.52 2.20
C ASP A 167 1.87 -7.22 2.99
N LYS A 168 1.87 -6.08 2.28
CA LYS A 168 2.18 -4.77 2.89
C LYS A 168 1.07 -4.26 3.82
N ASP A 169 -0.06 -4.97 3.93
CA ASP A 169 -1.22 -4.59 4.73
C ASP A 169 -1.79 -3.20 4.41
N VAL A 170 -1.57 -2.71 3.19
CA VAL A 170 -2.04 -1.40 2.73
C VAL A 170 -3.34 -1.55 1.95
N ALA A 171 -4.41 -0.96 2.48
CA ALA A 171 -5.68 -0.86 1.76
C ALA A 171 -5.58 0.23 0.67
N ILE A 172 -6.21 -0.01 -0.48
CA ILE A 172 -6.28 0.95 -1.59
C ILE A 172 -7.69 0.95 -2.21
N PRO A 173 -8.10 2.01 -2.92
CA PRO A 173 -9.31 1.97 -3.71
C PRO A 173 -9.13 1.07 -4.94
N PHE A 174 -10.24 0.52 -5.44
CA PHE A 174 -10.31 -0.24 -6.69
C PHE A 174 -11.53 0.19 -7.50
N VAL A 175 -11.52 -0.02 -8.82
CA VAL A 175 -12.62 0.38 -9.72
C VAL A 175 -13.77 -0.64 -9.83
N ILE A 176 -13.65 -1.77 -9.12
CA ILE A 176 -14.60 -2.88 -9.01
C ILE A 176 -14.55 -3.46 -7.58
N PRO A 177 -15.51 -4.33 -7.18
CA PRO A 177 -15.43 -5.06 -5.92
C PRO A 177 -14.12 -5.85 -5.82
N SER A 178 -13.27 -5.48 -4.86
CA SER A 178 -11.93 -6.05 -4.75
C SER A 178 -11.43 -6.07 -3.32
N ALA A 179 -10.57 -7.03 -3.02
CA ALA A 179 -9.87 -7.11 -1.74
C ALA A 179 -8.46 -7.68 -1.91
N ILE A 180 -7.51 -7.12 -1.17
CA ILE A 180 -6.11 -7.57 -1.10
C ILE A 180 -5.99 -8.62 -0.01
N VAL A 181 -5.31 -9.72 -0.31
CA VAL A 181 -4.98 -10.77 0.64
C VAL A 181 -3.49 -11.11 0.53
N GLY A 182 -2.89 -11.51 1.64
CA GLY A 182 -1.53 -12.05 1.65
C GLY A 182 -1.43 -13.43 0.99
N LYS A 183 -0.21 -13.89 0.77
CA LYS A 183 0.13 -15.16 0.09
C LYS A 183 -0.55 -16.39 0.70
N GLU A 184 -0.64 -16.47 2.02
CA GLU A 184 -1.23 -17.63 2.72
C GLU A 184 -2.74 -17.77 2.40
N ILE A 185 -3.50 -16.68 2.52
CA ILE A 185 -4.93 -16.64 2.20
C ILE A 185 -5.12 -16.84 0.69
N GLY A 186 -4.30 -16.19 -0.14
CA GLY A 186 -4.30 -16.38 -1.59
C GLY A 186 -4.16 -17.84 -2.00
N ASN A 187 -3.22 -18.57 -1.39
CA ASN A 187 -3.03 -20.01 -1.62
C ASN A 187 -4.26 -20.81 -1.22
N LYS A 188 -4.90 -20.54 -0.08
CA LYS A 188 -6.13 -21.22 0.34
C LYS A 188 -7.27 -21.01 -0.68
N ILE A 189 -7.41 -19.79 -1.21
CA ILE A 189 -8.40 -19.46 -2.25
C ILE A 189 -8.09 -20.20 -3.55
N LEU A 190 -6.82 -20.23 -3.99
CA LEU A 190 -6.39 -20.96 -5.18
C LEU A 190 -6.61 -22.48 -5.03
N THR A 191 -6.33 -23.04 -3.85
CA THR A 191 -6.63 -24.45 -3.55
C THR A 191 -8.12 -24.73 -3.64
N TYR A 192 -8.98 -23.84 -3.12
CA TYR A 192 -10.43 -23.96 -3.26
C TYR A 192 -10.88 -23.98 -4.72
N ILE A 193 -10.34 -23.09 -5.56
CA ILE A 193 -10.66 -23.03 -6.99
C ILE A 193 -10.33 -24.36 -7.68
N ASN A 194 -9.16 -24.93 -7.40
CA ASN A 194 -8.70 -26.17 -8.05
C ASN A 194 -9.48 -27.42 -7.62
N HIS A 195 -10.02 -27.46 -6.39
CA HIS A 195 -10.71 -28.63 -5.84
C HIS A 195 -12.24 -28.54 -5.93
N THR A 196 -12.78 -27.49 -6.54
CA THR A 196 -14.23 -27.27 -6.64
C THR A 196 -14.64 -27.18 -8.11
N SER A 197 -15.64 -27.96 -8.52
CA SER A 197 -16.07 -27.98 -9.94
C SER A 197 -16.69 -26.65 -10.40
N LYS A 198 -17.43 -25.96 -9.52
CA LYS A 198 -18.06 -24.66 -9.79
C LYS A 198 -17.79 -23.69 -8.64
N PRO A 199 -16.54 -23.22 -8.51
CA PRO A 199 -16.17 -22.34 -7.41
C PRO A 199 -16.85 -20.98 -7.60
N ILE A 200 -17.41 -20.45 -6.52
CA ILE A 200 -18.04 -19.12 -6.50
C ILE A 200 -17.46 -18.29 -5.35
N SER A 201 -17.49 -16.98 -5.50
CA SER A 201 -17.15 -16.05 -4.43
C SER A 201 -18.05 -14.82 -4.47
N LYS A 202 -18.10 -14.14 -3.32
CA LYS A 202 -18.75 -12.85 -3.13
C LYS A 202 -17.81 -11.94 -2.34
N ILE A 203 -17.53 -10.76 -2.90
CA ILE A 203 -16.72 -9.73 -2.27
C ILE A 203 -17.66 -8.64 -1.75
N PHE A 204 -17.54 -8.32 -0.48
CA PHE A 204 -18.34 -7.29 0.18
C PHE A 204 -17.67 -5.91 0.04
N PRO A 205 -18.46 -4.81 0.09
CA PRO A 205 -17.88 -3.48 0.07
C PRO A 205 -16.95 -3.28 1.28
N ALA A 206 -15.94 -2.43 1.12
CA ALA A 206 -15.03 -2.12 2.20
C ALA A 206 -15.76 -1.50 3.40
N LYS A 207 -15.35 -1.89 4.61
CA LYS A 207 -15.81 -1.33 5.88
C LYS A 207 -14.63 -0.77 6.66
N THR A 208 -14.92 0.28 7.44
CA THR A 208 -13.97 0.80 8.42
C THR A 208 -14.10 -0.01 9.70
N VAL A 209 -13.00 -0.56 10.19
CA VAL A 209 -12.92 -1.27 11.47
C VAL A 209 -12.13 -0.39 12.43
N LEU A 210 -12.65 -0.20 13.64
CA LEU A 210 -11.99 0.53 14.73
C LEU A 210 -11.58 -0.45 15.83
N GLY A 211 -10.56 -0.11 16.61
CA GLY A 211 -10.04 -0.99 17.65
C GLY A 211 -9.25 -2.20 17.11
N SER A 212 -8.71 -2.11 15.89
CA SER A 212 -7.87 -3.15 15.30
C SER A 212 -6.59 -3.34 16.12
N GLN A 213 -6.20 -4.60 16.37
CA GLN A 213 -5.03 -4.97 17.17
C GLN A 213 -4.13 -5.93 16.38
N PRO A 214 -2.80 -5.84 16.51
CA PRO A 214 -2.06 -4.88 17.34
C PRO A 214 -1.98 -3.48 16.71
N ALA A 215 -2.18 -2.43 17.52
CA ALA A 215 -1.93 -1.04 17.12
C ALA A 215 -1.25 -0.24 18.26
N PRO A 216 -0.23 0.59 17.96
CA PRO A 216 0.36 0.81 16.64
C PRO A 216 1.31 -0.33 16.25
N ARG A 217 1.39 -0.61 14.94
CA ARG A 217 2.39 -1.50 14.34
C ARG A 217 3.16 -0.73 13.27
N VAL A 218 4.49 -0.88 13.22
CA VAL A 218 5.28 -0.28 12.13
C VAL A 218 4.78 -0.80 10.79
N ALA A 219 4.49 0.10 9.86
CA ALA A 219 3.98 -0.25 8.54
C ALA A 219 5.04 -1.03 7.77
N ALA A 220 4.64 -2.09 7.05
CA ALA A 220 5.56 -2.97 6.35
C ALA A 220 6.45 -2.20 5.34
N PHE A 221 5.87 -1.20 4.68
CA PHE A 221 6.56 -0.32 3.74
C PHE A 221 7.54 0.66 4.41
N SER A 222 7.46 0.92 5.72
CA SER A 222 8.37 1.88 6.35
C SER A 222 9.80 1.36 6.29
N LEU A 223 10.73 2.16 5.74
CA LEU A 223 12.14 1.82 5.70
C LEU A 223 12.71 1.69 7.10
N LYS A 224 13.67 0.77 7.24
CA LYS A 224 14.24 0.38 8.53
C LYS A 224 15.74 0.66 8.53
N GLY A 225 16.27 0.96 9.70
CA GLY A 225 17.72 1.05 9.90
C GLY A 225 18.43 -0.31 9.71
N PRO A 226 19.73 -0.38 10.02
CA PRO A 226 20.54 0.66 10.67
C PRO A 226 20.85 1.86 9.76
N ASN A 227 21.44 2.91 10.33
CA ASN A 227 21.99 4.02 9.56
C ASN A 227 23.23 3.53 8.78
N ALA A 228 23.16 3.53 7.45
CA ALA A 228 24.24 3.01 6.61
C ALA A 228 25.49 3.91 6.57
N LEU A 229 25.36 5.21 6.90
CA LEU A 229 26.46 6.19 6.84
C LEU A 229 27.14 6.38 8.20
N THR A 230 26.37 6.28 9.29
CA THR A 230 26.90 6.37 10.66
C THR A 230 26.18 5.35 11.55
N PRO A 231 26.61 4.07 11.51
CA PRO A 231 25.92 2.96 12.19
C PRO A 231 25.75 3.14 13.71
N GLU A 232 26.58 3.95 14.34
CA GLU A 232 26.51 4.29 15.77
C GLU A 232 25.28 5.15 16.12
N ILE A 233 24.67 5.79 15.13
CA ILE A 233 23.47 6.63 15.29
C ILE A 233 22.27 5.89 14.72
N LEU A 234 21.41 5.38 15.61
CA LEU A 234 20.22 4.62 15.22
C LEU A 234 19.22 5.49 14.43
N LYS A 235 18.63 4.89 13.39
CA LYS A 235 17.52 5.45 12.62
C LYS A 235 16.48 4.35 12.35
N PRO A 236 15.18 4.68 12.20
CA PRO A 236 14.54 6.00 12.41
C PRO A 236 14.50 6.40 13.89
N ASP A 237 14.27 7.69 14.19
CA ASP A 237 14.27 8.19 15.57
C ASP A 237 12.93 7.93 16.28
N VAL A 238 11.81 8.00 15.53
CA VAL A 238 10.46 7.75 16.06
C VAL A 238 9.55 7.17 14.99
N SER A 239 8.42 6.58 15.41
CA SER A 239 7.31 6.24 14.51
C SER A 239 6.08 7.07 14.82
N ALA A 240 5.32 7.44 13.80
CA ALA A 240 4.04 8.14 13.93
C ALA A 240 2.99 7.59 12.96
N PRO A 241 1.68 7.90 13.16
CA PRO A 241 0.61 7.47 12.27
C PRO A 241 0.88 7.84 10.81
N GLY A 242 1.08 6.82 9.96
CA GLY A 242 1.38 7.01 8.54
C GLY A 242 0.67 6.01 7.62
N LEU A 243 -0.10 5.07 8.16
CA LEU A 243 -0.90 4.12 7.38
C LEU A 243 -2.37 4.54 7.41
N ASN A 244 -3.00 4.66 6.24
CA ASN A 244 -4.41 4.95 6.04
C ASN A 244 -4.88 6.29 6.67
N ILE A 245 -4.10 7.34 6.44
CA ILE A 245 -4.33 8.68 6.97
C ILE A 245 -5.25 9.48 6.04
N LEU A 246 -6.35 10.00 6.59
CA LEU A 246 -7.26 10.90 5.89
C LEU A 246 -6.73 12.34 5.99
N ALA A 247 -6.53 13.00 4.85
CA ALA A 247 -6.06 14.38 4.80
C ALA A 247 -6.74 15.14 3.64
N ALA A 248 -6.60 16.47 3.64
CA ALA A 248 -7.10 17.31 2.56
C ALA A 248 -6.40 16.95 1.22
N TRP A 249 -7.16 17.01 0.13
CA TRP A 249 -6.69 16.73 -1.22
C TRP A 249 -7.11 17.84 -2.17
N SER A 250 -6.36 18.01 -3.27
CA SER A 250 -6.69 19.02 -4.26
C SER A 250 -7.96 18.64 -5.03
N PRO A 251 -9.01 19.48 -5.05
CA PRO A 251 -10.21 19.21 -5.84
C PRO A 251 -9.95 19.16 -7.35
N ALA A 252 -8.83 19.72 -7.82
CA ALA A 252 -8.42 19.63 -9.22
C ALA A 252 -8.08 18.20 -9.63
N ASP A 253 -7.74 17.33 -8.68
CA ASP A 253 -7.41 15.93 -8.91
C ASP A 253 -8.59 15.05 -8.45
N GLY A 254 -9.43 14.65 -9.42
CA GLY A 254 -10.55 13.73 -9.17
C GLY A 254 -11.76 14.32 -8.44
N LYS A 255 -11.87 15.65 -8.29
CA LYS A 255 -12.98 16.34 -7.57
C LYS A 255 -13.13 15.89 -6.11
N MET A 256 -12.06 15.40 -5.49
CA MET A 256 -12.04 14.98 -4.09
C MET A 256 -11.52 16.11 -3.21
N GLN A 257 -12.18 16.36 -2.07
CA GLN A 257 -11.70 17.32 -1.06
C GLN A 257 -10.77 16.68 -0.03
N TYR A 258 -10.89 15.35 0.15
CA TYR A 258 -10.10 14.56 1.07
C TYR A 258 -9.68 13.26 0.41
N ASN A 259 -8.54 12.73 0.82
CA ASN A 259 -8.03 11.46 0.34
C ASN A 259 -7.39 10.67 1.49
N ILE A 260 -7.37 9.35 1.38
CA ILE A 260 -6.73 8.45 2.33
C ILE A 260 -5.46 7.92 1.69
N LEU A 261 -4.32 8.26 2.31
CA LEU A 261 -3.01 7.86 1.82
C LEU A 261 -2.17 7.20 2.92
N SER A 262 -1.19 6.44 2.47
CA SER A 262 -0.23 5.74 3.33
C SER A 262 1.19 6.11 2.92
N GLY A 263 2.04 6.38 3.91
CA GLY A 263 3.43 6.72 3.69
C GLY A 263 4.07 7.33 4.94
N THR A 264 5.40 7.24 5.02
CA THR A 264 6.20 8.00 5.98
C THR A 264 6.06 9.51 5.78
N SER A 265 5.70 9.95 4.57
CA SER A 265 5.30 11.33 4.25
C SER A 265 4.01 11.76 4.96
N MET A 266 3.13 10.82 5.35
CA MET A 266 1.95 11.10 6.18
C MET A 266 2.28 11.08 7.68
N ALA A 267 3.28 10.28 8.08
CA ALA A 267 3.76 10.25 9.47
C ALA A 267 4.53 11.52 9.86
N CYS A 268 5.39 12.02 8.98
CA CYS A 268 6.22 13.20 9.19
C CYS A 268 5.43 14.44 9.70
N PRO A 269 4.32 14.88 9.06
CA PRO A 269 3.55 16.02 9.53
C PRO A 269 2.85 15.82 10.89
N HIS A 270 2.60 14.58 11.34
CA HIS A 270 2.08 14.35 12.69
C HIS A 270 3.10 14.75 13.75
N ILE A 271 4.37 14.42 13.55
CA ILE A 271 5.45 14.83 14.44
C ILE A 271 5.64 16.35 14.38
N THR A 272 5.70 16.92 13.17
CA THR A 272 5.76 18.36 12.95
C THR A 272 4.72 19.13 13.76
N GLY A 273 3.45 18.71 13.73
CA GLY A 273 2.38 19.38 14.48
C GLY A 273 2.51 19.26 15.99
N ASN A 274 3.10 18.17 16.50
CA ASN A 274 3.33 17.99 17.95
C ASN A 274 4.54 18.78 18.47
N LEU A 275 5.44 19.23 17.59
CA LEU A 275 6.64 19.98 17.94
C LEU A 275 6.49 21.50 17.72
N GLN A 276 5.31 21.98 17.34
CA GLN A 276 5.02 23.41 17.28
C GLN A 276 4.79 23.94 18.72
N PRO A 277 5.49 25.00 19.15
CA PRO A 277 5.31 25.62 20.45
C PRO A 277 3.96 26.35 20.59
#